data_AF-A0A964DA61-F1
#
_entry.id   AF-A0A964DA61-F1
#
_cell.length_a   1.000
_cell.length_b   1.000
_cell.length_c   1.000
_cell.angle_alpha   90.00
_cell.angle_beta   90.00
_cell.angle_gamma   90.00
#
_symmetry.space_group_name_H-M   'P 1'
#
loop_
_entity.id
_entity.type
_entity.pdbx_description
1 polymer ?
#
loop_
_entity_poly.entity_id
_entity_poly.type
_entity_poly.pdbx_seq_one_letter_code
_entity_poly.pdbx_strand_id
1 'polypeptide(L)'
;MADMINIYDKAKKEKLHDNIKIYSAKSSIVFLISGSIFAFLFCVWIYYFTLEAPYGIPYGMLFFLAVLGALTGALLESITKNEDNIIIPFGSAMTMWLFYNFRYSYDVDTLYLIKVLIFAFILGYLSYRARIADISAMLSATLIGVIIIISSDISSFFVLLTFFLLGSLFTRYKYSYKLAHGTAEKKGGVRGYKNVFSNSLAALAIAVAIGIFPTHRLLLLSAFLGSIATACGDTLASEIGETYSKEPRMITTFQKVKPGTDGGISPLGEFAAFFGANAIAFMAFILIPDIRNNAYILLIVIAGGFIGTNIDSVLGATFQQKGYLTNNGVNLLATISGAIVSGVLYHLMGS
;
A
#
# COMPACT_ATOMS: atom_id res chain seq x y z
N MET A 1 -41.74 -4.67 -4.48
CA MET A 1 -41.16 -5.99 -4.12
C MET A 1 -40.78 -6.80 -5.37
N ALA A 2 -41.63 -6.82 -6.40
CA ALA A 2 -41.33 -7.45 -7.70
C ALA A 2 -40.10 -6.85 -8.42
N ASP A 3 -39.89 -5.52 -8.35
CA ASP A 3 -38.72 -4.88 -8.98
C ASP A 3 -37.38 -5.20 -8.30
N MET A 4 -37.38 -5.46 -6.98
CA MET A 4 -36.16 -5.86 -6.26
C MET A 4 -35.72 -7.28 -6.60
N ILE A 5 -36.69 -8.19 -6.83
CA ILE A 5 -36.42 -9.57 -7.25
C ILE A 5 -35.86 -9.57 -8.67
N ASN A 6 -36.37 -8.70 -9.55
CA ASN A 6 -35.93 -8.61 -10.94
C ASN A 6 -34.50 -8.02 -11.07
N ILE A 7 -34.11 -7.08 -10.20
CA ILE A 7 -32.72 -6.59 -10.12
C ILE A 7 -31.77 -7.68 -9.60
N TYR A 8 -32.20 -8.47 -8.61
CA TYR A 8 -31.40 -9.57 -8.07
C TYR A 8 -31.19 -10.69 -9.09
N ASP A 9 -32.23 -11.06 -9.85
CA ASP A 9 -32.15 -12.08 -10.89
C ASP A 9 -31.39 -11.60 -12.13
N LYS A 10 -31.45 -10.30 -12.46
CA LYS A 10 -30.64 -9.71 -13.54
C LYS A 10 -29.16 -9.67 -13.17
N ALA A 11 -28.81 -9.30 -11.93
CA ALA A 11 -27.44 -9.36 -11.41
C ALA A 11 -26.91 -10.82 -11.29
N LYS A 12 -27.80 -11.78 -11.06
CA LYS A 12 -27.47 -13.21 -11.03
C LYS A 12 -27.27 -13.79 -12.44
N LYS A 13 -28.04 -13.33 -13.43
CA LYS A 13 -27.87 -13.69 -14.85
C LYS A 13 -26.63 -13.03 -15.48
N GLU A 14 -26.30 -11.78 -15.13
CA GLU A 14 -25.03 -11.15 -15.55
C GLU A 14 -23.81 -11.85 -14.93
N LYS A 15 -23.92 -12.32 -13.69
CA LYS A 15 -22.89 -13.18 -13.05
C LYS A 15 -22.70 -14.55 -13.70
N LEU A 16 -23.65 -15.04 -14.50
CA LEU A 16 -23.55 -16.34 -15.16
C LEU A 16 -22.76 -16.27 -16.48
N HIS A 17 -22.52 -15.08 -17.03
CA HIS A 17 -21.79 -14.91 -18.30
C HIS A 17 -20.32 -14.48 -18.11
N ASP A 18 -19.93 -14.03 -16.92
CA ASP A 18 -18.52 -13.91 -16.58
C ASP A 18 -18.06 -15.21 -15.89
N ASN A 19 -17.20 -15.99 -16.54
CA ASN A 19 -16.39 -17.02 -15.89
C ASN A 19 -15.43 -16.36 -14.88
N ILE A 20 -15.95 -15.80 -13.79
CA ILE A 20 -15.15 -15.23 -12.71
C ILE A 20 -14.64 -16.41 -11.90
N LYS A 21 -13.37 -16.77 -12.12
CA LYS A 21 -12.63 -17.64 -11.20
C LYS A 21 -12.62 -16.95 -9.84
N ILE A 22 -13.45 -17.42 -8.91
CA ILE A 22 -13.45 -16.93 -7.54
C ILE A 22 -12.29 -17.64 -6.85
N TYR A 23 -11.11 -17.02 -6.86
CA TYR A 23 -9.98 -17.53 -6.10
C TYR A 23 -10.34 -17.53 -4.62
N SER A 24 -10.21 -18.69 -3.98
CA SER A 24 -10.43 -18.81 -2.54
C SER A 24 -9.13 -18.51 -1.81
N ALA A 25 -9.23 -17.91 -0.61
CA ALA A 25 -8.07 -17.68 0.24
C ALA A 25 -7.28 -18.99 0.48
N LYS A 26 -7.97 -20.14 0.54
CA LYS A 26 -7.33 -21.45 0.66
C LYS A 26 -6.40 -21.76 -0.52
N SER A 27 -6.84 -21.51 -1.75
CA SER A 27 -6.03 -21.76 -2.96
C SER A 27 -4.76 -20.92 -2.96
N SER A 28 -4.87 -19.61 -2.70
CA SER A 28 -3.71 -18.72 -2.67
C SER A 28 -2.74 -19.05 -1.55
N ILE A 29 -3.23 -19.53 -0.39
CA ILE A 29 -2.38 -19.99 0.71
C ILE A 29 -1.63 -21.27 0.34
N VAL A 30 -2.32 -22.23 -0.30
CA VAL A 30 -1.67 -23.45 -0.77
C VAL A 30 -0.59 -23.11 -1.79
N PHE A 31 -0.89 -22.25 -2.78
CA PHE A 31 0.09 -21.79 -3.76
C PHE A 31 1.30 -21.11 -3.10
N LEU A 32 1.07 -20.25 -2.12
CA LEU A 32 2.14 -19.58 -1.39
C LEU A 32 3.06 -20.58 -0.67
N ILE A 33 2.48 -21.53 0.07
CA ILE A 33 3.25 -22.51 0.85
C ILE A 33 3.99 -23.47 -0.07
N SER A 34 3.29 -24.10 -1.02
CA SER A 34 3.90 -25.07 -1.94
C SER A 34 4.92 -24.41 -2.86
N GLY A 35 4.60 -23.22 -3.38
CA GLY A 35 5.49 -22.41 -4.20
C GLY A 35 6.76 -22.00 -3.46
N SER A 36 6.65 -21.58 -2.19
CA SER A 36 7.82 -21.23 -1.37
C SER A 36 8.74 -22.43 -1.14
N ILE A 37 8.17 -23.59 -0.79
CA ILE A 37 8.93 -24.83 -0.57
C ILE A 37 9.63 -25.27 -1.86
N PHE A 38 8.88 -25.33 -2.97
CA PHE A 38 9.41 -25.78 -4.24
C PHE A 38 10.50 -24.83 -4.77
N ALA A 39 10.25 -23.52 -4.74
CA ALA A 39 11.22 -22.52 -5.16
C ALA A 39 12.50 -22.56 -4.30
N PHE A 40 12.38 -22.77 -2.99
CA PHE A 40 13.54 -22.89 -2.11
C PHE A 40 14.37 -24.13 -2.42
N LEU A 41 13.74 -25.30 -2.53
CA LEU A 41 14.43 -26.55 -2.87
C LEU A 41 15.11 -26.45 -4.25
N PHE A 42 14.44 -25.84 -5.22
CA PHE A 42 15.00 -25.62 -6.56
C PHE A 42 16.17 -24.64 -6.55
N CYS A 43 16.10 -23.56 -5.78
CA CYS A 43 17.21 -22.62 -5.60
C CYS A 43 18.42 -23.29 -4.95
N VAL A 44 18.21 -24.13 -3.92
CA VAL A 44 19.27 -24.92 -3.27
C VAL A 44 19.87 -25.94 -4.23
N TRP A 45 19.04 -26.61 -5.03
CA TRP A 45 19.49 -27.54 -6.06
C TRP A 45 20.36 -26.85 -7.11
N ILE A 46 19.89 -25.73 -7.69
CA ILE A 46 20.70 -24.92 -8.61
C ILE A 46 22.01 -24.53 -7.94
N TYR A 47 21.94 -23.96 -6.73
CA TYR A 47 23.12 -23.53 -5.98
C TYR A 47 24.16 -24.64 -5.79
N TYR A 48 23.70 -25.86 -5.47
CA TYR A 48 24.57 -27.02 -5.29
C TYR A 48 25.24 -27.49 -6.60
N PHE A 49 24.56 -27.35 -7.75
CA PHE A 49 25.02 -27.90 -9.04
C PHE A 49 25.64 -26.87 -10.00
N THR A 50 25.52 -25.56 -9.76
CA THR A 50 25.96 -24.52 -10.73
C THR A 50 27.18 -23.70 -10.34
N LEU A 51 27.69 -23.75 -9.10
CA LEU A 51 28.80 -22.88 -8.70
C LEU A 51 29.95 -23.62 -8.01
N GLU A 52 31.09 -23.73 -8.70
CA GLU A 52 32.43 -23.81 -8.09
C GLU A 52 32.90 -22.43 -7.56
N ALA A 53 32.00 -21.57 -7.06
CA ALA A 53 32.33 -20.17 -6.79
C ALA A 53 32.84 -19.92 -5.34
N PRO A 54 33.83 -19.04 -5.13
CA PRO A 54 34.50 -18.86 -3.84
C PRO A 54 33.68 -18.09 -2.77
N TYR A 55 32.49 -17.58 -3.11
CA TYR A 55 31.63 -16.78 -2.23
C TYR A 55 30.16 -17.20 -2.42
N GLY A 56 29.69 -18.08 -1.54
CA GLY A 56 28.33 -18.64 -1.57
C GLY A 56 27.24 -17.60 -1.30
N ILE A 57 26.07 -17.76 -1.94
CA ILE A 57 24.86 -17.02 -1.59
C ILE A 57 24.34 -17.56 -0.26
N PRO A 58 24.12 -16.72 0.77
CA PRO A 58 23.59 -17.19 2.05
C PRO A 58 22.24 -17.89 1.89
N TYR A 59 22.01 -18.96 2.64
CA TYR A 59 20.73 -19.67 2.62
C TYR A 59 19.54 -18.76 2.96
N GLY A 60 19.74 -17.76 3.82
CA GLY A 60 18.73 -16.74 4.13
C GLY A 60 18.29 -15.96 2.88
N MET A 61 19.23 -15.59 2.01
CA MET A 61 18.91 -14.92 0.75
C MET A 61 18.16 -15.83 -0.23
N LEU A 62 18.55 -17.11 -0.34
CA LEU A 62 17.81 -18.07 -1.16
C LEU A 62 16.38 -18.26 -0.66
N PHE A 63 16.19 -18.36 0.66
CA PHE A 63 14.88 -18.44 1.28
C PHE A 63 14.05 -17.17 1.04
N PHE A 64 14.65 -15.99 1.21
CA PHE A 64 14.00 -14.71 0.96
C PHE A 64 13.48 -14.59 -0.47
N LEU A 65 14.33 -14.93 -1.46
CA LEU A 65 13.96 -14.90 -2.87
C LEU A 65 12.83 -15.90 -3.19
N ALA A 66 12.90 -17.12 -2.64
CA ALA A 66 11.86 -18.12 -2.85
C ALA A 66 10.49 -17.66 -2.31
N VAL A 67 10.47 -17.09 -1.10
CA VAL A 67 9.25 -16.55 -0.48
C VAL A 67 8.72 -15.34 -1.26
N LEU A 68 9.57 -14.40 -1.65
CA LEU A 68 9.16 -13.24 -2.46
C LEU A 68 8.59 -13.66 -3.81
N GLY A 69 9.23 -14.61 -4.48
CA GLY A 69 8.76 -15.18 -5.74
C GLY A 69 7.39 -15.82 -5.57
N ALA A 70 7.20 -16.66 -4.55
CA ALA A 70 5.93 -17.32 -4.27
C ALA A 70 4.82 -16.34 -3.87
N LEU A 71 5.10 -15.33 -3.05
CA LEU A 71 4.15 -14.26 -2.70
C LEU A 71 3.73 -13.46 -3.92
N THR A 72 4.69 -13.10 -4.77
CA THR A 72 4.44 -12.38 -6.02
C THR A 72 3.60 -13.22 -6.97
N GLY A 73 3.95 -14.49 -7.14
CA GLY A 73 3.19 -15.45 -7.95
C GLY A 73 1.76 -15.59 -7.44
N ALA A 74 1.56 -15.78 -6.13
CA ALA A 74 0.23 -15.90 -5.51
C ALA A 74 -0.61 -14.63 -5.74
N LEU A 75 0.02 -13.46 -5.59
CA LEU A 75 -0.63 -12.18 -5.82
C LEU A 75 -1.04 -12.03 -7.29
N LEU A 76 -0.12 -12.28 -8.23
CA LEU A 76 -0.37 -12.20 -9.67
C LEU A 76 -1.45 -13.19 -10.10
N GLU A 77 -1.41 -14.42 -9.62
CA GLU A 77 -2.48 -15.41 -9.82
C GLU A 77 -3.83 -14.86 -9.33
N SER A 78 -3.87 -14.27 -8.12
CA SER A 78 -5.12 -13.76 -7.55
C SER A 78 -5.76 -12.59 -8.31
N ILE A 79 -4.96 -11.83 -9.07
CA ILE A 79 -5.45 -10.66 -9.84
C ILE A 79 -5.61 -10.95 -11.33
N THR A 80 -4.98 -12.00 -11.84
CA THR A 80 -5.03 -12.37 -13.25
C THR A 80 -6.17 -13.34 -13.53
N LYS A 81 -6.83 -13.15 -14.69
CA LYS A 81 -8.04 -13.92 -15.06
C LYS A 81 -7.76 -15.18 -15.88
N ASN A 82 -6.63 -15.25 -16.57
CA ASN A 82 -6.31 -16.34 -17.50
C ASN A 82 -5.22 -17.25 -16.93
N GLU A 83 -5.33 -18.55 -17.21
CA GLU A 83 -4.42 -19.60 -16.71
C GLU A 83 -3.07 -19.60 -17.43
N ASP A 84 -3.03 -19.23 -18.73
CA ASP A 84 -1.81 -19.19 -19.55
C ASP A 84 -1.05 -17.86 -19.42
N ASN A 85 -0.86 -17.39 -18.20
CA ASN A 85 -0.35 -16.04 -17.99
C ASN A 85 1.14 -16.03 -17.71
N ILE A 86 1.93 -15.79 -18.76
CA ILE A 86 3.39 -15.55 -18.68
C ILE A 86 3.74 -14.47 -17.64
N ILE A 87 2.80 -13.58 -17.31
CA ILE A 87 2.94 -12.56 -16.27
C ILE A 87 3.27 -13.17 -14.90
N ILE A 88 2.70 -14.33 -14.53
CA ILE A 88 2.93 -14.93 -13.20
C ILE A 88 4.39 -15.36 -13.02
N PRO A 89 4.95 -16.27 -13.85
CA PRO A 89 6.35 -16.67 -13.71
C PRO A 89 7.30 -15.51 -14.01
N PHE A 90 7.01 -14.66 -15.00
CA PHE A 90 7.87 -13.54 -15.36
C PHE A 90 7.91 -12.47 -14.25
N GLY A 91 6.76 -12.08 -13.70
CA GLY A 91 6.70 -11.10 -12.60
C GLY A 91 7.33 -11.62 -11.31
N SER A 92 7.17 -12.92 -11.02
CA SER A 92 7.86 -13.57 -9.90
C SER A 92 9.38 -13.55 -10.10
N ALA A 93 9.85 -13.93 -11.30
CA ALA A 93 11.27 -13.92 -11.65
C ALA A 93 11.88 -12.52 -11.63
N MET A 94 11.19 -11.51 -12.17
CA MET A 94 11.65 -10.12 -12.12
C MET A 94 11.75 -9.59 -10.69
N THR A 95 10.80 -9.94 -9.82
CA THR A 95 10.83 -9.54 -8.41
C THR A 95 12.01 -10.20 -7.69
N MET A 96 12.22 -11.50 -7.91
CA MET A 96 13.39 -12.21 -7.38
C MET A 96 14.69 -11.60 -7.90
N TRP A 97 14.77 -11.33 -9.20
CA TRP A 97 15.96 -10.74 -9.82
C TRP A 97 16.28 -9.35 -9.26
N LEU A 98 15.27 -8.50 -9.05
CA LEU A 98 15.45 -7.18 -8.43
C LEU A 98 16.15 -7.29 -7.07
N PHE A 99 15.65 -8.13 -6.17
CA PHE A 99 16.25 -8.28 -4.83
C PHE A 99 17.58 -9.03 -4.85
N TYR A 100 17.79 -9.94 -5.80
CA TYR A 100 19.09 -10.58 -6.01
C TYR A 100 20.19 -9.57 -6.39
N ASN A 101 19.88 -8.54 -7.18
CA ASN A 101 20.84 -7.49 -7.52
C ASN A 101 21.32 -6.72 -6.27
N PHE A 102 20.47 -6.59 -5.26
CA PHE A 102 20.80 -5.92 -4.01
C PHE A 102 21.21 -6.89 -2.88
N ARG A 103 21.54 -8.15 -3.20
CA ARG A 103 21.86 -9.19 -2.18
C ARG A 103 22.93 -8.80 -1.16
N TYR A 104 23.85 -7.90 -1.51
CA TYR A 104 24.90 -7.43 -0.60
C TYR A 104 24.40 -6.39 0.42
N SER A 105 23.28 -5.72 0.12
CA SER A 105 22.62 -4.80 1.04
C SER A 105 21.73 -5.52 2.07
N TYR A 106 21.39 -6.79 1.82
CA TYR A 106 20.46 -7.57 2.62
C TYR A 106 21.15 -8.81 3.20
N ASP A 107 21.74 -8.68 4.39
CA ASP A 107 22.14 -9.83 5.19
C ASP A 107 21.09 -10.09 6.26
N VAL A 108 20.23 -11.08 6.02
CA VAL A 108 19.08 -11.37 6.88
C VAL A 108 19.09 -12.83 7.28
N ASP A 109 19.11 -13.06 8.59
CA ASP A 109 18.99 -14.38 9.18
C ASP A 109 17.69 -15.09 8.76
N THR A 110 17.79 -16.37 8.42
CA THR A 110 16.65 -17.18 7.94
C THR A 110 15.52 -17.24 8.97
N LEU A 111 15.85 -17.36 10.27
CA LEU A 111 14.83 -17.43 11.31
C LEU A 111 14.12 -16.08 11.48
N TYR A 112 14.84 -14.97 11.34
CA TYR A 112 14.23 -13.63 11.28
C TYR A 112 13.26 -13.50 10.10
N LEU A 113 13.66 -13.93 8.90
CA LEU A 113 12.79 -13.91 7.71
C LEU A 113 11.50 -14.71 7.92
N ILE A 114 11.59 -15.90 8.53
CA ILE A 114 10.43 -16.72 8.86
C ILE A 114 9.49 -15.97 9.82
N LYS A 115 10.04 -15.33 10.87
CA LYS A 115 9.25 -14.53 11.82
C LYS A 115 8.53 -13.38 11.12
N VAL A 116 9.23 -12.65 10.26
CA VAL A 116 8.66 -11.52 9.49
C VAL A 116 7.55 -11.99 8.55
N LEU A 117 7.77 -13.09 7.83
CA LEU A 117 6.76 -13.66 6.94
C LEU A 117 5.50 -14.08 7.71
N ILE A 118 5.67 -14.84 8.79
CA ILE A 118 4.55 -15.30 9.62
C ILE A 118 3.78 -14.11 10.18
N PHE A 119 4.50 -13.13 10.73
CA PHE A 119 3.90 -11.92 11.29
C PHE A 119 3.11 -11.12 10.26
N ALA A 120 3.71 -10.79 9.11
CA ALA A 120 3.06 -10.03 8.04
C ALA A 120 1.85 -10.79 7.48
N PHE A 121 1.99 -12.10 7.28
CA PHE A 121 0.92 -12.96 6.78
C PHE A 121 -0.26 -13.06 7.77
N ILE A 122 0.01 -13.19 9.08
CA ILE A 122 -1.03 -13.19 10.12
C ILE A 122 -1.82 -11.88 10.07
N LEU A 123 -1.15 -10.73 10.02
CA LEU A 123 -1.83 -9.43 9.94
C LEU A 123 -2.65 -9.28 8.65
N GLY A 124 -2.11 -9.72 7.52
CA GLY A 124 -2.86 -9.75 6.26
C GLY A 124 -4.10 -10.64 6.36
N TYR A 125 -3.95 -11.85 6.91
CA TYR A 125 -5.05 -12.81 7.06
C TYR A 125 -6.13 -12.30 8.03
N LEU A 126 -5.74 -11.69 9.15
CA LEU A 126 -6.67 -11.05 10.09
C LEU A 126 -7.44 -9.92 9.41
N SER A 127 -6.78 -9.11 8.59
CA SER A 127 -7.41 -8.03 7.81
C SER A 127 -8.43 -8.58 6.79
N TYR A 128 -8.11 -9.71 6.15
CA TYR A 128 -9.05 -10.43 5.28
C TYR A 128 -10.26 -10.97 6.07
N ARG A 129 -10.02 -11.61 7.21
CA ARG A 129 -11.07 -12.16 8.08
C ARG A 129 -12.00 -11.08 8.64
N ALA A 130 -11.45 -9.90 8.94
CA ALA A 130 -12.20 -8.72 9.37
C ALA A 130 -12.98 -8.04 8.23
N ARG A 131 -12.91 -8.57 6.99
CA ARG A 131 -13.48 -7.97 5.77
C ARG A 131 -13.00 -6.54 5.52
N ILE A 132 -11.76 -6.25 5.88
CA ILE A 132 -11.11 -4.96 5.60
C ILE A 132 -10.39 -5.04 4.24
N ALA A 133 -9.78 -6.20 3.96
CA ALA A 133 -9.03 -6.49 2.74
C ALA A 133 -9.63 -7.68 1.99
N ASP A 134 -9.57 -7.69 0.67
CA ASP A 134 -9.77 -8.91 -0.12
C ASP A 134 -8.48 -9.75 -0.22
N ILE A 135 -8.52 -10.88 -0.91
CA ILE A 135 -7.36 -11.79 -1.03
C ILE A 135 -6.17 -11.09 -1.71
N SER A 136 -6.43 -10.27 -2.73
CA SER A 136 -5.39 -9.53 -3.43
C SER A 136 -4.75 -8.48 -2.52
N ALA A 137 -5.53 -7.82 -1.67
CA ALA A 137 -5.04 -6.90 -0.65
C ALA A 137 -4.27 -7.62 0.47
N MET A 138 -4.71 -8.81 0.91
CA MET A 138 -3.98 -9.63 1.87
C MET A 138 -2.58 -10.00 1.37
N LEU A 139 -2.48 -10.49 0.14
CA LEU A 139 -1.22 -10.92 -0.47
C LEU A 139 -0.29 -9.73 -0.74
N SER A 140 -0.83 -8.63 -1.29
CA SER A 140 -0.04 -7.41 -1.51
C SER A 140 0.41 -6.75 -0.21
N ALA A 141 -0.44 -6.68 0.83
CA ALA A 141 -0.04 -6.17 2.14
C ALA A 141 1.03 -7.05 2.81
N THR A 142 0.93 -8.37 2.65
CA THR A 142 1.97 -9.30 3.13
C THR A 142 3.30 -9.05 2.40
N LEU A 143 3.27 -8.95 1.07
CA LEU A 143 4.46 -8.67 0.25
C LEU A 143 5.12 -7.34 0.61
N ILE A 144 4.34 -6.26 0.65
CA ILE A 144 4.81 -4.91 1.02
C ILE A 144 5.34 -4.91 2.46
N GLY A 145 4.63 -5.56 3.39
CA GLY A 145 5.03 -5.65 4.79
C GLY A 145 6.38 -6.34 4.96
N VAL A 146 6.57 -7.50 4.31
CA VAL A 146 7.85 -8.23 4.32
C VAL A 146 8.99 -7.35 3.80
N ILE A 147 8.81 -6.71 2.64
CA ILE A 147 9.85 -5.88 2.02
C ILE A 147 10.19 -4.65 2.89
N ILE A 148 9.19 -3.98 3.47
CA ILE A 148 9.41 -2.79 4.32
C ILE A 148 10.15 -3.18 5.60
N ILE A 149 9.77 -4.28 6.26
CA ILE A 149 10.44 -4.72 7.49
C ILE A 149 11.91 -5.06 7.21
N ILE A 150 12.17 -5.74 6.09
CA ILE A 150 13.52 -6.15 5.72
C ILE A 150 14.38 -4.98 5.23
N SER A 151 13.80 -4.01 4.52
CA SER A 151 14.55 -2.90 3.92
C SER A 151 14.70 -1.68 4.81
N SER A 152 13.75 -1.44 5.72
CA SER A 152 13.85 -0.37 6.70
C SER A 152 13.97 -0.97 8.10
N ASP A 153 12.84 -1.39 8.68
CA ASP A 153 12.72 -1.95 10.02
C ASP A 153 11.23 -2.18 10.36
N ILE A 154 10.98 -2.85 11.49
CA ILE A 154 9.63 -3.12 12.00
C ILE A 154 8.88 -1.84 12.42
N SER A 155 9.59 -0.79 12.85
CA SER A 155 8.95 0.46 13.26
C SER A 155 8.33 1.19 12.07
N SER A 156 9.03 1.26 10.93
CA SER A 156 8.49 1.76 9.66
C SER A 156 7.24 0.99 9.20
N PHE A 157 7.22 -0.34 9.40
CA PHE A 157 6.03 -1.14 9.15
C PHE A 157 4.85 -0.75 10.05
N PHE A 158 5.07 -0.52 11.35
CA PHE A 158 4.00 -0.09 12.25
C PHE A 158 3.46 1.31 11.92
N VAL A 159 4.28 2.20 11.37
CA VAL A 159 3.80 3.49 10.82
C VAL A 159 2.89 3.26 9.61
N LEU A 160 3.26 2.39 8.67
CA LEU A 160 2.38 2.03 7.55
C LEU A 160 1.09 1.35 8.05
N LEU A 161 1.18 0.47 9.05
CA LEU A 161 0.04 -0.18 9.66
C LEU A 161 -0.91 0.83 10.31
N THR A 162 -0.38 1.92 10.89
CA THR A 162 -1.19 3.02 11.44
C THR A 162 -2.07 3.63 10.35
N PHE A 163 -1.50 3.95 9.19
CA PHE A 163 -2.28 4.41 8.03
C PHE A 163 -3.36 3.40 7.66
N PHE A 164 -3.01 2.12 7.52
CA PHE A 164 -3.96 1.09 7.14
C PHE A 164 -5.14 0.98 8.13
N LEU A 165 -4.86 1.00 9.44
CA LEU A 165 -5.87 0.90 10.50
C LEU A 165 -6.76 2.15 10.55
N LEU A 166 -6.18 3.35 10.54
CA LEU A 166 -6.93 4.60 10.54
C LEU A 166 -7.78 4.71 9.28
N GLY A 167 -7.20 4.46 8.12
CA GLY A 167 -7.91 4.48 6.85
C GLY A 167 -9.09 3.50 6.85
N SER A 168 -8.88 2.27 7.31
CA SER A 168 -9.95 1.26 7.40
C SER A 168 -11.06 1.65 8.38
N LEU A 169 -10.70 2.28 9.50
CA LEU A 169 -11.67 2.78 10.48
C LEU A 169 -12.55 3.89 9.89
N PHE A 170 -11.94 4.89 9.24
CA PHE A 170 -12.66 6.02 8.68
C PHE A 170 -13.41 5.68 7.39
N THR A 171 -12.95 4.70 6.60
CA THR A 171 -13.73 4.15 5.50
C THR A 171 -15.08 3.60 5.96
N ARG A 172 -15.15 3.00 7.15
CA ARG A 172 -16.42 2.51 7.73
C ARG A 172 -17.19 3.55 8.53
N TYR A 173 -16.58 4.67 8.86
CA TYR A 173 -17.24 5.75 9.59
C TYR A 173 -18.42 6.29 8.77
N LYS A 174 -19.60 6.34 9.40
CA LYS A 174 -20.86 6.78 8.77
C LYS A 174 -21.15 6.13 7.40
N TYR A 175 -20.77 4.85 7.22
CA TYR A 175 -20.92 4.17 5.94
C TYR A 175 -22.35 4.20 5.38
N SER A 176 -23.39 3.99 6.21
CA SER A 176 -24.78 4.05 5.76
C SER A 176 -25.19 5.44 5.23
N TYR A 177 -24.63 6.50 5.80
CA TYR A 177 -24.85 7.87 5.31
C TYR A 177 -24.20 8.05 3.94
N LYS A 178 -22.93 7.67 3.80
CA LYS A 178 -22.21 7.74 2.51
C LYS A 178 -22.90 6.90 1.43
N LEU A 179 -23.46 5.75 1.81
CA LEU A 179 -24.18 4.86 0.89
C LEU A 179 -25.48 5.51 0.40
N ALA A 180 -26.24 6.16 1.30
CA ALA A 180 -27.45 6.89 0.95
C ALA A 180 -27.19 8.09 0.03
N HIS A 181 -25.97 8.64 0.05
CA HIS A 181 -25.55 9.78 -0.79
C HIS A 181 -24.72 9.35 -2.02
N GLY A 182 -24.54 8.06 -2.25
CA GLY A 182 -23.84 7.52 -3.43
C GLY A 182 -22.32 7.70 -3.43
N THR A 183 -21.71 8.10 -2.31
CA THR A 183 -20.26 8.32 -2.18
C THR A 183 -19.53 7.18 -1.47
N ALA A 184 -20.25 6.22 -0.88
CA ALA A 184 -19.63 5.14 -0.13
C ALA A 184 -18.66 4.29 -0.95
N GLU A 185 -17.54 3.95 -0.31
CA GLU A 185 -16.55 3.04 -0.86
C GLU A 185 -17.15 1.69 -1.29
N LYS A 186 -16.66 1.19 -2.43
CA LYS A 186 -17.21 -0.01 -3.05
C LYS A 186 -16.98 -1.24 -2.16
N LYS A 187 -17.78 -2.29 -2.38
CA LYS A 187 -17.68 -3.58 -1.67
C LYS A 187 -17.75 -3.46 -0.13
N GLY A 188 -18.39 -2.45 0.44
CA GLY A 188 -18.46 -2.32 1.90
C GLY A 188 -17.20 -1.73 2.54
N GLY A 189 -16.39 -0.99 1.77
CA GLY A 189 -15.09 -0.49 2.22
C GLY A 189 -13.95 -1.53 2.16
N VAL A 190 -14.17 -2.66 1.48
CA VAL A 190 -13.14 -3.70 1.33
C VAL A 190 -12.11 -3.24 0.30
N ARG A 191 -10.84 -3.11 0.74
CA ARG A 191 -9.72 -2.70 -0.10
C ARG A 191 -9.19 -3.87 -0.92
N GLY A 192 -8.79 -3.59 -2.16
CA GLY A 192 -8.10 -4.53 -3.05
C GLY A 192 -6.67 -4.09 -3.34
N TYR A 193 -5.91 -4.90 -4.10
CA TYR A 193 -4.49 -4.64 -4.38
C TYR A 193 -4.21 -3.24 -4.96
N LYS A 194 -5.11 -2.72 -5.81
CA LYS A 194 -4.93 -1.39 -6.43
C LYS A 194 -4.80 -0.29 -5.38
N ASN A 195 -5.63 -0.32 -4.34
CA ASN A 195 -5.59 0.63 -3.23
C ASN A 195 -4.33 0.44 -2.37
N VAL A 196 -3.90 -0.81 -2.18
CA VAL A 196 -2.68 -1.12 -1.42
C VAL A 196 -1.45 -0.55 -2.14
N PHE A 197 -1.29 -0.82 -3.44
CA PHE A 197 -0.16 -0.33 -4.22
C PHE A 197 -0.21 1.18 -4.47
N SER A 198 -1.36 1.77 -4.80
CA SER A 198 -1.45 3.21 -5.05
C SER A 198 -1.02 4.04 -3.84
N ASN A 199 -1.33 3.56 -2.63
CA ASN A 199 -1.02 4.28 -1.41
C ASN A 199 0.37 3.97 -0.84
N SER A 200 0.95 2.81 -1.20
CA SER A 200 2.15 2.30 -0.52
C SER A 200 3.35 2.10 -1.44
N LEU A 201 3.22 2.17 -2.77
CA LEU A 201 4.32 1.86 -3.70
C LEU A 201 5.47 2.89 -3.59
N ALA A 202 5.15 4.17 -3.41
CA ALA A 202 6.17 5.20 -3.17
C ALA A 202 6.94 4.91 -1.87
N ALA A 203 6.23 4.68 -0.76
CA ALA A 203 6.83 4.29 0.51
C ALA A 203 7.65 2.98 0.40
N LEU A 204 7.16 1.97 -0.33
CA LEU A 204 7.87 0.71 -0.58
C LEU A 204 9.20 0.96 -1.31
N ALA A 205 9.18 1.72 -2.40
CA ALA A 205 10.38 2.04 -3.16
C ALA A 205 11.41 2.80 -2.31
N ILE A 206 10.95 3.73 -1.47
CA ILE A 206 11.81 4.48 -0.55
C ILE A 206 12.35 3.58 0.55
N ALA A 207 11.56 2.65 1.09
CA ALA A 207 12.04 1.67 2.07
C ALA A 207 13.15 0.77 1.49
N VAL A 208 12.99 0.31 0.24
CA VAL A 208 14.05 -0.39 -0.49
C VAL A 208 15.30 0.49 -0.61
N ALA A 209 15.13 1.78 -0.95
CA ALA A 209 16.24 2.72 -1.01
C ALA A 209 16.93 2.93 0.36
N ILE A 210 16.20 2.89 1.48
CA ILE A 210 16.78 2.97 2.84
C ILE A 210 17.77 1.82 3.07
N GLY A 211 17.39 0.60 2.67
CA GLY A 211 18.25 -0.59 2.81
C GLY A 211 19.49 -0.53 1.92
N ILE A 212 19.38 0.06 0.72
CA ILE A 212 20.49 0.17 -0.23
C ILE A 212 21.43 1.34 0.12
N PHE A 213 20.89 2.47 0.59
CA PHE A 213 21.63 3.71 0.86
C PHE A 213 21.51 4.14 2.33
N PRO A 214 22.05 3.37 3.28
CA PRO A 214 21.89 3.63 4.71
C PRO A 214 22.50 4.96 5.15
N THR A 215 23.50 5.49 4.43
CA THR A 215 24.11 6.80 4.68
C THR A 215 23.14 7.96 4.47
N HIS A 216 22.02 7.77 3.75
CA HIS A 216 21.02 8.80 3.47
C HIS A 216 19.70 8.53 4.22
N ARG A 217 19.75 7.71 5.27
CA ARG A 217 18.58 7.20 5.99
C ARG A 217 17.62 8.28 6.47
N LEU A 218 18.08 9.40 7.04
CA LEU A 218 17.18 10.46 7.55
C LEU A 218 16.40 11.18 6.43
N LEU A 219 17.05 11.46 5.31
CA LEU A 219 16.41 12.02 4.12
C LEU A 219 15.34 11.06 3.59
N LEU A 220 15.70 9.78 3.44
CA LEU A 220 14.81 8.75 2.93
C LEU A 220 13.66 8.44 3.90
N LEU A 221 13.90 8.43 5.21
CA LEU A 221 12.84 8.31 6.22
C LEU A 221 11.87 9.49 6.16
N SER A 222 12.36 10.71 5.96
CA SER A 222 11.49 11.88 5.80
C SER A 222 10.57 11.72 4.58
N ALA A 223 11.12 11.27 3.45
CA ALA A 223 10.34 10.99 2.23
C ALA A 223 9.35 9.82 2.42
N PHE A 224 9.77 8.73 3.07
CA PHE A 224 8.94 7.57 3.38
C PHE A 224 7.73 7.96 4.23
N LEU A 225 7.97 8.69 5.31
CA LEU A 225 6.93 9.15 6.23
C LEU A 225 6.00 10.16 5.56
N GLY A 226 6.53 11.07 4.73
CA GLY A 226 5.74 12.00 3.93
C GLY A 226 4.78 11.31 2.96
N SER A 227 5.23 10.24 2.30
CA SER A 227 4.38 9.39 1.45
C SER A 227 3.22 8.79 2.24
N ILE A 228 3.48 8.21 3.41
CA ILE A 228 2.46 7.56 4.24
C ILE A 228 1.51 8.60 4.85
N ALA A 229 2.04 9.75 5.28
CA ALA A 229 1.27 10.87 5.80
C ALA A 229 0.31 11.41 4.73
N THR A 230 0.75 11.48 3.48
CA THR A 230 -0.10 11.87 2.34
C THR A 230 -1.24 10.88 2.12
N ALA A 231 -0.94 9.58 2.06
CA ALA A 231 -1.96 8.55 1.90
C ALA A 231 -2.97 8.56 3.04
N CYS A 232 -2.51 8.77 4.28
CA CYS A 232 -3.36 8.85 5.45
C CYS A 232 -4.21 10.12 5.46
N GLY A 233 -3.61 11.27 5.19
CA GLY A 233 -4.32 12.54 5.08
C GLY A 233 -5.39 12.49 3.99
N ASP A 234 -5.07 11.98 2.81
CA ASP A 234 -6.00 11.84 1.69
C ASP A 234 -7.20 10.93 2.02
N THR A 235 -6.92 9.75 2.56
CA THR A 235 -7.99 8.83 2.98
C THR A 235 -8.89 9.45 4.05
N LEU A 236 -8.31 10.13 5.05
CA LEU A 236 -9.13 10.75 6.09
C LEU A 236 -9.92 11.96 5.56
N ALA A 237 -9.32 12.75 4.67
CA ALA A 237 -9.93 13.92 4.07
C ALA A 237 -11.15 13.53 3.22
N SER A 238 -11.02 12.52 2.38
CA SER A 238 -12.13 11.99 1.57
C SER A 238 -13.21 11.37 2.45
N GLU A 239 -12.84 10.43 3.33
CA GLU A 239 -13.82 9.64 4.09
C GLU A 239 -14.57 10.44 5.15
N ILE A 240 -13.92 11.43 5.79
CA ILE A 240 -14.55 12.32 6.76
C ILE A 240 -15.19 13.53 6.05
N GLY A 241 -14.54 14.08 5.03
CA GLY A 241 -15.01 15.23 4.26
C GLY A 241 -16.33 14.95 3.53
N GLU A 242 -16.57 13.72 3.07
CA GLU A 242 -17.86 13.30 2.51
C GLU A 242 -19.02 13.41 3.50
N THR A 243 -18.74 13.44 4.81
CA THR A 243 -19.76 13.60 5.86
C THR A 243 -20.03 15.07 6.21
N TYR A 244 -19.38 16.00 5.50
CA TYR A 244 -19.54 17.43 5.71
C TYR A 244 -20.94 17.90 5.28
N SER A 245 -21.64 18.59 6.18
CA SER A 245 -23.05 18.97 5.98
C SER A 245 -23.26 20.15 5.03
N LYS A 246 -22.19 20.82 4.59
CA LYS A 246 -22.25 21.96 3.66
C LYS A 246 -21.57 21.58 2.34
N GLU A 247 -21.78 22.39 1.31
CA GLU A 247 -21.18 22.18 -0.01
C GLU A 247 -19.65 22.37 0.05
N PRO A 248 -18.84 21.36 -0.34
CA PRO A 248 -17.40 21.54 -0.56
C PRO A 248 -17.13 22.53 -1.70
N ARG A 249 -15.87 22.94 -1.85
CA ARG A 249 -15.41 23.85 -2.90
C ARG A 249 -14.35 23.18 -3.76
N MET A 250 -14.34 23.42 -5.07
CA MET A 250 -13.25 22.98 -5.93
C MET A 250 -11.95 23.66 -5.53
N ILE A 251 -10.87 22.89 -5.39
CA ILE A 251 -9.55 23.45 -5.04
C ILE A 251 -9.01 24.43 -6.09
N THR A 252 -9.39 24.28 -7.36
CA THR A 252 -8.89 25.10 -8.47
C THR A 252 -9.64 26.41 -8.67
N THR A 253 -10.95 26.44 -8.39
CA THR A 253 -11.81 27.61 -8.66
C THR A 253 -12.46 28.21 -7.42
N PHE A 254 -12.38 27.52 -6.28
CA PHE A 254 -13.09 27.83 -5.02
C PHE A 254 -14.62 27.94 -5.16
N GLN A 255 -15.18 27.48 -6.27
CA GLN A 255 -16.63 27.39 -6.49
C GLN A 255 -17.20 26.18 -5.78
N LYS A 256 -18.46 26.28 -5.34
CA LYS A 256 -19.13 25.20 -4.64
C LYS A 256 -19.42 24.02 -5.55
N VAL A 257 -19.25 22.81 -5.03
CA VAL A 257 -19.55 21.55 -5.74
C VAL A 257 -20.28 20.57 -4.84
N LYS A 258 -20.82 19.52 -5.46
CA LYS A 258 -21.52 18.46 -4.73
C LYS A 258 -20.52 17.66 -3.87
N PRO A 259 -20.91 17.21 -2.67
CA PRO A 259 -20.13 16.23 -1.91
C PRO A 259 -19.73 15.02 -2.75
N GLY A 260 -18.50 14.52 -2.57
CA GLY A 260 -17.94 13.41 -3.35
C GLY A 260 -17.44 13.78 -4.75
N THR A 261 -17.37 15.07 -5.10
CA THR A 261 -16.74 15.51 -6.35
C THR A 261 -15.21 15.46 -6.22
N ASP A 262 -14.54 14.78 -7.16
CA ASP A 262 -13.08 14.69 -7.21
C ASP A 262 -12.44 16.09 -7.21
N GLY A 263 -11.51 16.35 -6.28
CA GLY A 263 -10.88 17.67 -6.10
C GLY A 263 -11.73 18.72 -5.37
N GLY A 264 -12.86 18.32 -4.80
CA GLY A 264 -13.64 19.11 -3.86
C GLY A 264 -13.04 19.06 -2.45
N ILE A 265 -12.64 20.21 -1.92
CA ILE A 265 -12.13 20.36 -0.55
C ILE A 265 -13.21 20.92 0.38
N SER A 266 -13.20 20.47 1.64
CA SER A 266 -14.06 20.99 2.70
C SER A 266 -13.25 21.32 3.95
N PRO A 267 -13.67 22.28 4.79
CA PRO A 267 -12.97 22.57 6.04
C PRO A 267 -12.83 21.34 6.95
N LEU A 268 -13.84 20.46 6.96
CA LEU A 268 -13.79 19.21 7.71
C LEU A 268 -12.77 18.22 7.12
N GLY A 269 -12.73 18.12 5.78
CA GLY A 269 -11.75 17.31 5.06
C GLY A 269 -10.32 17.80 5.26
N GLU A 270 -10.07 19.10 5.21
CA GLU A 270 -8.74 19.68 5.47
C GLU A 270 -8.28 19.44 6.91
N PHE A 271 -9.17 19.58 7.89
CA PHE A 271 -8.84 19.25 9.27
C PHE A 271 -8.54 17.75 9.44
N ALA A 272 -9.28 16.89 8.75
CA ALA A 272 -9.03 15.46 8.71
C ALA A 272 -7.70 15.11 8.03
N ALA A 273 -7.33 15.81 6.94
CA ALA A 273 -6.03 15.68 6.28
C ALA A 273 -4.89 16.02 7.23
N PHE A 274 -5.00 17.17 7.90
CA PHE A 274 -4.02 17.62 8.89
C PHE A 274 -3.90 16.64 10.05
N PHE A 275 -5.03 16.14 10.57
CA PHE A 275 -5.03 15.12 11.63
C PHE A 275 -4.36 13.82 11.18
N GLY A 276 -4.63 13.33 9.96
CA GLY A 276 -3.99 12.14 9.40
C GLY A 276 -2.48 12.28 9.30
N ALA A 277 -1.99 13.41 8.77
CA ALA A 277 -0.55 13.69 8.70
C ALA A 277 0.09 13.77 10.09
N ASN A 278 -0.57 14.40 11.06
CA ASN A 278 -0.12 14.45 12.45
C ASN A 278 -0.08 13.07 13.11
N ALA A 279 -1.07 12.21 12.87
CA ALA A 279 -1.10 10.86 13.42
C ALA A 279 0.11 10.04 12.94
N ILE A 280 0.47 10.16 11.66
CA ILE A 280 1.65 9.50 11.10
C ILE A 280 2.95 10.06 11.70
N ALA A 281 3.09 11.38 11.78
CA ALA A 281 4.27 12.01 12.39
C ALA A 281 4.42 11.60 13.87
N PHE A 282 3.33 11.61 14.63
CA PHE A 282 3.33 11.22 16.04
C PHE A 282 3.70 9.74 16.23
N MET A 283 3.14 8.84 15.42
CA MET A 283 3.52 7.42 15.48
C MET A 283 4.99 7.21 15.09
N ALA A 284 5.50 7.95 14.11
CA ALA A 284 6.92 7.91 13.75
C ALA A 284 7.82 8.39 14.92
N PHE A 285 7.44 9.46 15.62
CA PHE A 285 8.16 9.95 16.81
C PHE A 285 8.27 8.90 17.92
N ILE A 286 7.17 8.16 18.16
CA ILE A 286 7.13 7.12 19.18
C ILE A 286 7.97 5.92 18.76
N LEU A 287 7.83 5.47 17.52
CA LEU A 287 8.34 4.17 17.08
C LEU A 287 9.76 4.21 16.51
N ILE A 288 10.21 5.34 15.96
CA ILE A 288 11.48 5.44 15.23
C ILE A 288 12.44 6.36 16.00
N PRO A 289 13.49 5.81 16.63
CA PRO A 289 14.47 6.60 17.41
C PRO A 289 15.12 7.74 16.63
N ASP A 290 15.41 7.52 15.34
CA ASP A 290 16.01 8.52 14.45
C ASP A 290 15.14 9.79 14.35
N ILE A 291 13.82 9.62 14.32
CA ILE A 291 12.85 10.72 14.27
C ILE A 291 12.77 11.42 15.63
N ARG A 292 12.80 10.66 16.73
CA ARG A 292 12.80 11.20 18.09
C ARG A 292 13.99 12.14 18.33
N ASN A 293 15.16 11.76 17.83
CA ASN A 293 16.39 12.56 17.94
C ASN A 293 16.40 13.78 17.01
N ASN A 294 15.54 13.81 15.98
CA ASN A 294 15.46 14.87 14.98
C ASN A 294 14.02 15.41 14.88
N ALA A 295 13.51 15.98 15.97
CA ALA A 295 12.10 16.37 16.09
C ALA A 295 11.59 17.34 15.02
N TYR A 296 12.48 18.10 14.35
CA TYR A 296 12.10 18.96 13.23
C TYR A 296 11.54 18.17 12.03
N ILE A 297 11.89 16.88 11.90
CA ILE A 297 11.33 15.98 10.88
C ILE A 297 9.81 15.81 11.04
N LEU A 298 9.26 15.99 12.24
CA LEU A 298 7.81 15.95 12.45
C LEU A 298 7.10 17.03 11.65
N LEU A 299 7.64 18.25 11.65
CA LEU A 299 7.08 19.36 10.87
C LEU A 299 7.18 19.08 9.37
N ILE A 300 8.29 18.48 8.93
CA ILE A 300 8.50 18.06 7.55
C ILE A 300 7.44 17.04 7.12
N VAL A 301 7.18 16.01 7.94
CA VAL A 301 6.19 14.96 7.65
C VAL A 301 4.77 15.51 7.64
N ILE A 302 4.43 16.39 8.59
CA ILE A 302 3.11 17.04 8.63
C ILE A 302 2.91 17.91 7.38
N ALA A 303 3.89 18.76 7.06
CA ALA A 303 3.82 19.64 5.90
C ALA A 303 3.77 18.84 4.60
N GLY A 304 4.66 17.87 4.41
CA GLY A 304 4.71 17.03 3.23
C GLY A 304 3.45 16.18 3.05
N GLY A 305 2.92 15.62 4.14
CA GLY A 305 1.65 14.88 4.13
C GLY A 305 0.47 15.77 3.73
N PHE A 306 0.33 16.93 4.36
CA PHE A 306 -0.77 17.87 4.10
C PHE A 306 -0.72 18.47 2.70
N ILE A 307 0.47 18.87 2.24
CA ILE A 307 0.69 19.36 0.87
C ILE A 307 0.41 18.25 -0.14
N GLY A 308 0.88 17.02 0.13
CA GLY A 308 0.61 15.86 -0.72
C GLY A 308 -0.89 15.59 -0.89
N THR A 309 -1.68 15.65 0.19
CA THR A 309 -3.15 15.52 0.14
C THR A 309 -3.81 16.65 -0.67
N ASN A 310 -3.31 17.87 -0.57
CA ASN A 310 -3.82 18.97 -1.38
C ASN A 310 -3.45 18.79 -2.87
N ILE A 311 -2.26 18.24 -3.18
CA ILE A 311 -1.88 17.87 -4.54
C ILE A 311 -2.81 16.78 -5.09
N ASP A 312 -3.23 15.81 -4.28
CA ASP A 312 -4.26 14.84 -4.65
C ASP A 312 -5.52 15.54 -5.15
N SER A 313 -6.05 16.48 -4.37
CA SER A 313 -7.23 17.26 -4.74
C SER A 313 -7.03 18.07 -6.03
N VAL A 314 -5.84 18.64 -6.26
CA VAL A 314 -5.52 19.33 -7.52
C VAL A 314 -5.55 18.35 -8.70
N LEU A 315 -4.89 17.19 -8.57
CA LEU A 315 -4.87 16.14 -9.59
C LEU A 315 -6.27 15.59 -9.86
N GLY A 316 -7.09 15.45 -8.82
CA GLY A 316 -8.50 15.10 -8.89
C GLY A 316 -9.27 16.10 -9.77
N ALA A 317 -9.14 17.40 -9.44
CA ALA A 317 -9.80 18.48 -10.17
C ALA A 317 -9.34 18.63 -11.62
N THR A 318 -8.08 18.35 -11.94
CA THR A 318 -7.51 18.63 -13.27
C THR A 318 -7.42 17.42 -14.19
N PHE A 319 -7.01 16.25 -13.67
CA PHE A 319 -6.73 15.04 -14.46
C PHE A 319 -7.78 13.95 -14.27
N GLN A 320 -8.25 13.71 -13.04
CA GLN A 320 -9.22 12.65 -12.77
C GLN A 320 -10.59 12.96 -13.37
N GLN A 321 -11.11 14.18 -13.17
CA GLN A 321 -12.38 14.58 -13.76
C GLN A 321 -12.40 14.53 -15.30
N LYS A 322 -11.22 14.68 -15.93
CA LYS A 322 -11.06 14.58 -17.39
C LYS A 322 -10.83 13.14 -17.88
N GLY A 323 -10.77 12.17 -16.97
CA GLY A 323 -10.56 10.76 -17.29
C GLY A 323 -9.12 10.38 -17.66
N TYR A 324 -8.14 11.28 -17.48
CA TYR A 324 -6.73 10.98 -17.77
C TYR A 324 -6.11 10.08 -16.70
N LEU A 325 -6.56 10.20 -15.45
CA LEU A 325 -6.11 9.39 -14.33
C LEU A 325 -7.28 8.68 -13.67
N THR A 326 -7.00 7.48 -13.18
CA THR A 326 -7.91 6.79 -12.24
C THR A 326 -7.60 7.24 -10.82
N ASN A 327 -8.54 7.04 -9.88
CA ASN A 327 -8.32 7.30 -8.45
C ASN A 327 -6.98 6.74 -7.95
N ASN A 328 -6.70 5.45 -8.21
CA ASN A 328 -5.44 4.82 -7.82
C ASN A 328 -4.19 5.49 -8.45
N GLY A 329 -4.33 6.10 -9.63
CA GLY A 329 -3.25 6.84 -10.27
C GLY A 329 -3.01 8.19 -9.59
N VAL A 330 -4.09 8.88 -9.18
CA VAL A 330 -4.01 10.13 -8.41
C VAL A 330 -3.38 9.86 -7.03
N ASN A 331 -3.86 8.88 -6.28
CA ASN A 331 -3.27 8.47 -5.00
C ASN A 331 -1.76 8.16 -5.11
N LEU A 332 -1.33 7.48 -6.17
CA LEU A 332 0.09 7.19 -6.39
C LEU A 332 0.91 8.46 -6.63
N LEU A 333 0.41 9.38 -7.47
CA LEU A 333 1.11 10.64 -7.73
C LEU A 333 1.11 11.56 -6.51
N ALA A 334 0.03 11.59 -5.73
CA ALA A 334 -0.05 12.34 -4.49
C ALA A 334 0.99 11.83 -3.48
N THR A 335 1.06 10.52 -3.25
CA THR A 335 2.03 9.93 -2.32
C THR A 335 3.48 10.13 -2.75
N ILE A 336 3.77 10.05 -4.06
CA ILE A 336 5.08 10.45 -4.63
C ILE A 336 5.36 11.93 -4.35
N SER A 337 4.38 12.80 -4.56
CA SER A 337 4.53 14.23 -4.34
C SER A 337 4.81 14.56 -2.88
N GLY A 338 4.11 13.94 -1.94
CA GLY A 338 4.36 14.09 -0.50
C GLY A 338 5.74 13.60 -0.07
N ALA A 339 6.24 12.52 -0.69
CA ALA A 339 7.60 12.05 -0.49
C ALA A 339 8.65 13.07 -0.97
N ILE A 340 8.47 13.61 -2.18
CA ILE A 340 9.36 14.62 -2.76
C ILE A 340 9.36 15.89 -1.91
N VAL A 341 8.17 16.41 -1.55
CA VAL A 341 8.06 17.60 -0.70
C VAL A 341 8.78 17.39 0.63
N SER A 342 8.60 16.24 1.26
CA SER A 342 9.27 15.94 2.54
C SER A 342 10.79 15.84 2.38
N GLY A 343 11.28 15.22 1.30
CA GLY A 343 12.71 15.17 1.00
C GLY A 343 13.32 16.54 0.72
N VAL A 344 12.61 17.40 -0.02
CA VAL A 344 13.05 18.78 -0.30
C VAL A 344 13.07 19.61 0.99
N LEU A 345 12.01 19.55 1.80
CA LEU A 345 11.96 20.25 3.09
C LEU A 345 13.06 19.78 4.04
N TYR A 346 13.36 18.47 4.08
CA TYR A 346 14.50 17.95 4.84
C TYR A 346 15.82 18.56 4.38
N HIS A 347 16.06 18.65 3.07
CA HIS A 347 17.28 19.26 2.56
C HIS A 347 17.38 20.76 2.89
N LEU A 348 16.27 21.49 2.81
CA LEU A 348 16.21 22.92 3.12
C LEU A 348 16.33 23.24 4.62
N MET A 349 15.88 22.36 5.50
CA MET A 349 15.90 22.57 6.95
C MET A 349 17.09 21.91 7.65
N GLY A 350 17.71 20.92 7.00
CA GLY A 350 18.89 20.21 7.50
C GLY A 350 20.22 20.78 7.00
N SER A 351 20.19 21.87 6.22
CA SER A 351 21.36 22.70 5.86
C SER A 351 21.54 23.87 6.80
#